data_AF-A0A5D0WEB5-F1
#
_entry.id   AF-A0A5D0WEB5-F1
#
_cell.length_a   1.000
_cell.length_b   1.000
_cell.length_c   1.000
_cell.angle_alpha   90.00
_cell.angle_beta   90.00
_cell.angle_gamma   90.00
#
_symmetry.space_group_name_H-M   'P 1'
#
loop_
_entity.id
_entity.type
_entity.pdbx_description
1 polymer ?
#
loop_
_entity_poly.entity_id
_entity_poly.type
_entity_poly.pdbx_seq_one_letter_code
_entity_poly.pdbx_strand_id
1 'polypeptide(L)'
;MSARAQTVRLTPTQHRTLVGFAKSYGLSEYAMLARVVDAGLAALVHGAGGEIDAREIVAELASVSTRVVDMERLLDRALFTACAAYCYARSAATGVRKSDEAITPEIQAAYDRQLRLAGSDGR
;
A
#
# COMPACT_ATOMS: atom_id res chain seq x y z
N MET A 1 -8.14 10.51 40.20
CA MET A 1 -9.34 9.97 39.53
C MET A 1 -10.35 9.60 40.60
N SER A 2 -11.56 10.16 40.57
CA SER A 2 -12.62 9.77 41.50
C SER A 2 -13.37 8.57 40.92
N ALA A 3 -13.30 7.41 41.59
CA ALA A 3 -14.06 6.23 41.20
C ALA A 3 -15.49 6.36 41.71
N ARG A 4 -16.48 6.34 40.81
CA ARG A 4 -17.91 6.37 41.18
C ARG A 4 -18.50 4.97 41.00
N ALA A 5 -19.03 4.41 42.09
CA ALA A 5 -19.75 3.14 42.02
C ALA A 5 -21.00 3.28 41.13
N GLN A 6 -21.15 2.35 40.18
CA GLN A 6 -22.34 2.25 39.33
C GLN A 6 -22.84 0.80 39.31
N THR A 7 -24.16 0.62 39.33
CA THR A 7 -24.80 -0.69 39.26
C THR A 7 -25.24 -0.96 37.83
N VAL A 8 -24.68 -1.99 37.21
CA VAL A 8 -25.02 -2.40 35.84
C VAL A 8 -25.98 -3.59 35.91
N ARG A 9 -27.14 -3.48 35.26
CA ARG A 9 -28.09 -4.59 35.12
C ARG A 9 -27.70 -5.44 33.92
N LEU A 10 -27.47 -6.73 34.14
CA LEU A 10 -27.15 -7.70 33.10
C LEU A 10 -28.35 -8.61 32.84
N THR A 11 -28.60 -8.93 31.57
CA THR A 11 -29.53 -10.01 31.23
C THR A 11 -28.97 -11.36 31.70
N PRO A 12 -29.81 -12.40 31.90
CA PRO A 12 -29.33 -13.72 32.31
C PRO A 12 -28.26 -14.30 31.37
N THR A 13 -28.36 -14.03 30.06
CA THR A 13 -27.36 -14.44 29.08
C THR A 13 -26.04 -13.70 29.26
N GLN A 14 -26.06 -12.36 29.39
CA GLN A 14 -24.85 -11.56 29.63
C GLN A 14 -24.15 -11.95 30.92
N HIS A 15 -24.91 -12.21 31.99
CA HIS A 15 -24.36 -12.65 33.26
C HIS A 15 -23.66 -14.02 33.13
N ARG A 16 -24.28 -15.01 32.46
CA ARG A 16 -23.63 -16.31 32.20
C ARG A 16 -22.35 -16.16 31.39
N THR A 17 -22.36 -15.33 30.36
CA THR A 17 -21.17 -15.04 29.55
C THR A 17 -20.06 -14.40 30.38
N LEU A 18 -20.41 -13.42 31.23
CA LEU A 18 -19.46 -12.77 32.14
C LEU A 18 -18.83 -13.77 33.11
N VAL A 19 -19.63 -14.64 33.73
CA VAL A 19 -19.15 -15.70 34.63
C VAL A 19 -18.21 -16.66 33.90
N GLY A 20 -18.54 -17.04 32.66
CA GLY A 20 -17.69 -17.88 31.82
C GLY A 20 -16.31 -17.25 31.61
N PHE A 21 -16.27 -15.96 31.25
CA PHE A 21 -15.01 -15.24 31.11
C PHE A 21 -14.27 -15.04 32.44
N ALA A 22 -14.97 -14.72 33.52
CA ALA A 22 -14.35 -14.56 34.84
C ALA A 22 -13.59 -15.83 35.24
N LYS A 23 -14.19 -17.01 35.02
CA LYS A 23 -13.54 -18.31 35.22
C LYS A 23 -12.33 -18.52 34.31
N SER A 24 -12.44 -18.21 33.01
CA SER A 24 -11.32 -18.42 32.07
C SER A 24 -10.11 -17.54 32.38
N TYR A 25 -10.35 -16.33 32.90
CA TYR A 25 -9.30 -15.38 33.26
C TYR A 25 -8.86 -15.47 34.74
N GLY A 26 -9.46 -16.36 35.54
CA GLY A 26 -9.15 -16.47 36.98
C GLY A 26 -9.51 -15.22 37.78
N LEU A 27 -10.49 -14.44 37.32
CA LEU A 27 -10.92 -13.18 37.92
C LEU A 27 -12.24 -13.34 38.69
N SER A 28 -12.50 -12.44 39.62
CA SER A 28 -13.85 -12.30 40.18
C SER A 28 -14.80 -11.73 39.12
N GLU A 29 -16.10 -12.01 39.25
CA GLU A 29 -17.12 -11.48 38.33
C GLU A 29 -17.11 -9.95 38.27
N TYR A 30 -16.87 -9.30 39.41
CA TYR A 30 -16.75 -7.85 39.50
C TYR A 30 -15.53 -7.33 38.75
N ALA A 31 -14.36 -7.94 38.92
CA ALA A 31 -13.14 -7.55 38.20
C ALA A 31 -13.28 -7.80 36.69
N MET A 32 -13.96 -8.88 36.31
CA MET A 32 -14.27 -9.16 34.91
C MET A 32 -15.23 -8.11 34.34
N LEU A 33 -16.25 -7.68 35.09
CA LEU A 33 -17.18 -6.64 34.65
C LEU A 33 -16.46 -5.31 34.40
N ALA A 34 -15.58 -4.90 35.33
CA ALA A 34 -14.76 -3.70 35.17
C ALA A 34 -13.90 -3.80 33.89
N ARG A 35 -13.24 -4.94 33.67
CA ARG A 35 -12.43 -5.18 32.46
C ARG A 35 -13.26 -5.11 31.17
N VAL A 36 -14.47 -5.66 31.16
CA VAL A 36 -15.38 -5.60 30.01
C VAL A 36 -15.80 -4.15 29.73
N VAL A 37 -16.10 -3.38 30.77
CA VAL A 37 -16.46 -1.96 30.65
C VAL A 37 -15.28 -1.14 30.12
N ASP A 38 -14.07 -1.34 30.65
CA ASP A 38 -12.86 -0.65 30.20
C ASP A 38 -12.53 -1.00 28.73
N ALA A 39 -12.61 -2.27 28.36
CA ALA A 39 -12.40 -2.71 26.98
C ALA A 39 -13.47 -2.17 26.02
N GLY A 40 -14.74 -2.14 26.44
CA GLY A 40 -15.83 -1.56 25.67
C GLY A 40 -15.69 -0.05 25.49
N LEU A 41 -15.30 0.67 26.54
CA LEU A 41 -15.01 2.10 26.49
C LEU A 41 -13.81 2.40 25.58
N ALA A 42 -12.74 1.62 25.70
CA ALA A 42 -11.58 1.72 24.81
C ALA A 42 -11.97 1.49 23.35
N ALA A 43 -12.82 0.49 23.08
CA ALA A 43 -13.36 0.26 21.72
C ALA A 43 -14.27 1.40 21.24
N LEU A 44 -15.01 2.08 22.12
CA LEU A 44 -15.82 3.23 21.71
C LEU A 44 -14.97 4.49 21.48
N VAL A 45 -13.91 4.68 22.27
CA VAL A 45 -13.02 5.86 22.19
C VAL A 45 -12.02 5.74 21.04
N HIS A 46 -11.51 4.54 20.79
CA HIS A 46 -10.48 4.28 19.77
C HIS A 46 -11.04 3.64 18.49
N GLY A 47 -12.36 3.45 18.41
CA GLY A 47 -12.97 2.58 17.41
C GLY A 47 -12.69 1.11 17.74
N ALA A 48 -13.71 0.24 17.66
CA ALA A 48 -13.51 -1.19 17.81
C ALA A 48 -12.55 -1.62 16.70
N GLY A 49 -11.30 -1.96 17.05
CA GLY A 49 -10.17 -2.14 16.13
C GLY A 49 -10.53 -2.93 14.86
N GLY A 50 -10.86 -2.18 13.81
CA GLY A 50 -11.37 -2.70 12.53
C GLY A 50 -11.15 -1.73 11.38
N GLU A 51 -11.05 -0.43 11.66
CA GLU A 51 -10.44 0.55 10.76
C GLU A 51 -8.98 0.73 11.17
N ILE A 52 -8.13 -0.24 10.81
CA ILE A 52 -6.89 0.20 10.17
C ILE A 52 -7.40 0.93 8.92
N ASP A 53 -7.33 2.25 8.99
CA ASP A 53 -8.11 3.19 8.21
C ASP A 53 -8.07 2.82 6.72
N ALA A 54 -9.12 2.17 6.23
CA ALA A 54 -9.19 1.76 4.83
C ALA A 54 -9.01 2.97 3.91
N ARG A 55 -9.32 4.18 4.41
CA ARG A 55 -9.06 5.45 3.75
C ARG A 55 -7.58 5.81 3.71
N GLU A 56 -6.83 5.55 4.79
CA GLU A 56 -5.36 5.70 4.83
C GLU A 56 -4.70 4.72 3.85
N ILE A 57 -5.14 3.45 3.84
CA ILE A 57 -4.65 2.45 2.88
C ILE A 57 -4.95 2.89 1.44
N VAL A 58 -6.17 3.37 1.16
CA VAL A 58 -6.54 3.88 -0.17
C VAL A 58 -5.74 5.13 -0.54
N ALA A 59 -5.48 6.02 0.40
CA ALA A 59 -4.68 7.23 0.17
C ALA A 59 -3.22 6.88 -0.15
N GLU A 60 -2.62 5.97 0.62
CA GLU A 60 -1.26 5.49 0.35
C GLU A 60 -1.18 4.70 -0.96
N LEU A 61 -2.18 3.88 -1.27
CA LEU A 61 -2.26 3.18 -2.55
C LEU A 61 -2.38 4.15 -3.73
N ALA A 62 -3.17 5.21 -3.60
CA ALA A 62 -3.28 6.25 -4.62
C ALA A 62 -1.94 7.00 -4.78
N SER A 63 -1.27 7.34 -3.68
CA SER A 63 0.07 7.94 -3.68
C SER A 63 1.10 7.04 -4.38
N VAL A 64 1.11 5.74 -4.06
CA VAL A 64 1.96 4.75 -4.74
C VAL A 64 1.61 4.67 -6.23
N SER A 65 0.33 4.63 -6.58
CA SER A 65 -0.12 4.58 -7.98
C SER A 65 0.37 5.79 -8.78
N THR A 66 0.32 7.00 -8.20
CA THR A 66 0.86 8.20 -8.87
C THR A 66 2.37 8.08 -9.07
N ARG A 67 3.11 7.65 -8.04
CA ARG A 67 4.57 7.46 -8.14
C ARG A 67 4.94 6.39 -9.18
N VAL A 68 4.14 5.34 -9.35
CA VAL A 68 4.36 4.31 -10.37
C VAL A 68 4.21 4.90 -11.78
N VAL A 69 3.17 5.71 -12.04
CA VAL A 69 2.99 6.37 -13.34
C VAL A 69 4.16 7.31 -13.66
N ASP A 70 4.64 8.06 -12.67
CA ASP A 70 5.79 8.94 -12.87
C ASP A 70 7.08 8.13 -13.12
N MET A 71 7.23 6.98 -12.45
CA MET A 71 8.33 6.06 -12.68
C MET A 71 8.28 5.43 -14.08
N GLU A 72 7.09 5.03 -14.56
CA GLU A 72 6.91 4.50 -15.93
C GLU A 72 7.35 5.54 -16.98
N ARG A 73 6.97 6.81 -16.81
CA ARG A 73 7.41 7.90 -17.70
C ARG A 73 8.92 8.14 -17.66
N LEU A 74 9.53 8.05 -16.48
CA LEU A 74 10.98 8.17 -16.34
C LEU A 74 11.71 7.00 -16.99
N LEU A 75 11.18 5.78 -16.84
CA LEU A 75 11.73 4.57 -17.46
C LEU A 75 11.60 4.59 -18.98
N ASP A 76 10.47 5.05 -19.52
CA ASP A 76 10.25 5.25 -20.96
C ASP A 76 11.30 6.21 -21.55
N ARG A 77 11.47 7.38 -20.93
CA ARG A 77 12.50 8.35 -21.32
C ARG A 77 13.92 7.82 -21.16
N ALA A 78 14.20 7.06 -20.11
CA ALA A 78 15.51 6.44 -19.90
C ALA A 78 15.79 5.37 -20.97
N LEU A 79 14.79 4.56 -21.32
CA LEU A 79 14.89 3.54 -22.37
C LEU A 79 15.16 4.17 -23.73
N PHE A 80 14.45 5.26 -24.07
CA PHE A 80 14.71 6.01 -25.30
C PHE A 80 16.14 6.59 -25.32
N THR A 81 16.57 7.20 -24.20
CA THR A 81 17.92 7.77 -24.07
C THR A 81 19.01 6.70 -24.20
N ALA A 82 18.78 5.50 -23.65
CA ALA A 82 19.70 4.38 -23.77
C ALA A 82 19.79 3.85 -25.22
N CYS A 83 18.66 3.78 -25.93
CA CYS A 83 18.64 3.42 -27.35
C CYS A 83 19.40 4.45 -28.20
N ALA A 84 19.23 5.74 -27.91
CA ALA A 84 19.97 6.81 -28.56
C ALA A 84 21.48 6.67 -28.33
N ALA A 85 21.89 6.54 -27.07
CA ALA A 85 23.30 6.38 -26.70
C ALA A 85 23.94 5.15 -27.38
N TYR A 86 23.22 4.02 -27.43
CA TYR A 86 23.67 2.82 -28.12
C TYR A 86 23.87 3.05 -29.63
N CYS A 87 22.91 3.67 -30.32
CA CYS A 87 23.02 3.95 -31.75
C CYS A 87 24.17 4.91 -32.08
N TYR A 88 24.36 5.98 -31.30
CA TYR A 88 25.49 6.88 -31.45
C TYR A 88 26.83 6.17 -31.20
N ALA A 89 26.95 5.39 -30.13
CA ALA A 89 28.16 4.63 -29.82
C ALA A 89 28.49 3.62 -30.93
N ARG A 90 27.47 2.93 -31.47
CA ARG A 90 27.64 2.00 -32.58
C ARG A 90 28.08 2.72 -33.85
N SER A 91 27.50 3.88 -34.19
CA SER A 91 27.92 4.65 -35.36
C SER A 91 29.35 5.15 -35.24
N ALA A 92 29.78 5.56 -34.05
CA ALA A 92 31.16 5.94 -33.79
C ALA A 92 32.11 4.74 -33.95
N ALA A 93 31.73 3.57 -33.47
CA ALA A 93 32.55 2.35 -33.53
C ALA A 93 32.69 1.79 -34.96
N THR A 94 31.70 1.96 -35.83
CA THR A 94 31.79 1.50 -37.24
C THR A 94 32.59 2.46 -38.13
N GLY A 95 33.01 3.62 -37.61
CA GLY A 95 33.73 4.64 -38.38
C GLY A 95 32.87 5.35 -39.44
N VAL A 96 31.58 5.01 -39.54
CA VAL A 96 30.65 5.64 -40.47
C VAL A 96 30.09 6.89 -39.80
N ARG A 97 30.47 8.05 -40.33
CA ARG A 97 29.95 9.34 -39.86
C ARG A 97 28.54 9.54 -40.41
N LYS A 98 27.53 9.03 -39.68
CA LYS A 98 26.12 9.26 -39.98
C LYS A 98 25.68 10.61 -39.41
N SER A 99 24.78 11.31 -40.11
CA SER A 99 24.10 12.48 -39.57
C SER A 99 23.05 12.07 -38.53
N ASP A 100 22.66 12.99 -37.66
CA ASP A 100 21.60 12.76 -36.66
C ASP A 100 20.27 12.37 -37.34
N GLU A 101 19.98 12.94 -38.51
CA GLU A 101 18.83 12.57 -39.35
C GLU A 101 18.86 11.10 -39.77
N ALA A 102 20.03 10.55 -40.07
CA ALA A 102 20.20 9.15 -40.44
C ALA A 102 20.16 8.21 -39.21
N ILE A 103 20.56 8.69 -38.03
CA ILE A 103 20.59 7.89 -36.79
C ILE A 103 19.21 7.84 -36.12
N THR A 104 18.43 8.92 -36.17
CA THR A 104 17.08 9.02 -35.58
C THR A 104 16.15 7.83 -35.90
N PRO A 105 15.99 7.37 -37.16
CA PRO A 105 15.14 6.21 -37.45
C PRO A 105 15.68 4.91 -36.85
N GLU A 106 17.01 4.77 -36.69
CA GLU A 106 17.61 3.59 -36.06
C GLU A 106 17.34 3.57 -34.54
N ILE A 107 17.33 4.75 -33.90
CA ILE A 107 16.94 4.92 -32.50
C ILE A 107 15.49 4.48 -32.32
N GLN A 108 14.57 4.99 -33.14
CA GLN A 108 13.15 4.65 -33.06
C GLN A 108 12.93 3.15 -33.25
N ALA A 109 13.56 2.56 -34.27
CA ALA A 109 13.45 1.13 -34.50
C ALA A 109 14.02 0.28 -33.35
N ALA A 110 15.09 0.75 -32.68
CA ALA A 110 15.63 0.10 -31.49
C ALA A 110 14.70 0.23 -30.29
N TYR A 111 14.12 1.39 -30.10
CA TYR A 111 13.14 1.68 -29.06
C TYR A 111 11.90 0.79 -29.21
N ASP A 112 11.28 0.76 -30.39
CA ASP A 112 10.10 -0.05 -30.67
C ASP A 112 10.38 -1.56 -30.48
N ARG A 113 11.60 -2.02 -30.78
CA ARG A 113 12.01 -3.41 -30.48
C ARG A 113 12.01 -3.68 -28.98
N GLN A 114 12.51 -2.77 -28.16
CA GLN A 114 12.52 -2.93 -26.71
C GLN A 114 11.11 -2.91 -26.13
N LEU A 115 10.22 -2.05 -26.65
CA LEU A 115 8.81 -2.04 -26.25
C LEU A 115 8.09 -3.35 -26.60
N ARG A 116 8.37 -3.93 -27.77
CA ARG A 116 7.83 -5.26 -28.13
C ARG A 116 8.34 -6.37 -27.20
N LEU A 117 9.62 -6.33 -26.83
CA LEU A 117 10.21 -7.32 -25.90
C LEU A 117 9.64 -7.20 -24.49
N ALA A 118 9.32 -5.97 -24.05
CA ALA A 118 8.70 -5.71 -22.76
C ALA A 118 7.19 -6.03 -22.72
N GLY A 119 6.56 -6.34 -23.87
CA GLY A 119 5.12 -6.58 -23.95
C GLY A 119 4.26 -5.32 -23.77
N SER A 120 4.87 -4.13 -23.90
CA SER A 120 4.23 -2.82 -23.74
C SER A 120 3.54 -2.30 -25.01
N ASP A 121 3.63 -3.04 -26.12
CA ASP A 121 3.05 -2.67 -27.42
C ASP A 121 1.59 -3.18 -27.61
N GLY A 122 0.92 -3.58 -26.52
CA GLY A 122 -0.38 -4.27 -26.57
C GLY A 122 -1.30 -4.06 -25.37
N ARG A 123 -1.14 -2.95 -24.63
CA ARG A 123 -2.08 -2.52 -23.58
C ARG A 123 -2.64 -1.14 -23.88
#